data_AF-A0A1A3HLE0-F1
#
_entry.id   AF-A0A1A3HLE0-F1
#
_cell.length_a   1.000
_cell.length_b   1.000
_cell.length_c   1.000
_cell.angle_alpha   90.00
_cell.angle_beta   90.00
_cell.angle_gamma   90.00
#
_symmetry.space_group_name_H-M   'P 1'
#
loop_
_entity.id
_entity.type
_entity.pdbx_description
1 polymer ?
#
loop_
_entity_poly.entity_id
_entity_poly.type
_entity_poly.pdbx_seq_one_letter_code
_entity_poly.pdbx_strand_id
1 'polypeptide(L)' 'MRKRVEFEIDTDLVDEVIRRFHLADTREAVHLALKALLDQTEDPQHLSDEEEYDEFSDLNAWVPRTGGDAR' A
#
# COMPACT_ATOMS: atom_id res chain seq x y z
N MET A 1 -20.00 7.36 11.45
CA MET A 1 -19.97 8.09 12.74
C MET A 1 -18.64 7.78 13.42
N ARG A 2 -17.83 8.76 13.83
CA ARG A 2 -16.57 8.51 14.54
C ARG A 2 -16.84 8.52 16.04
N LYS A 3 -16.44 7.47 16.76
CA LYS A 3 -16.45 7.43 18.23
C LYS A 3 -15.01 7.54 18.72
N ARG A 4 -14.77 8.28 19.81
CA ARG A 4 -13.47 8.30 20.48
C ARG A 4 -13.35 7.05 21.33
N VAL A 5 -12.24 6.33 21.18
CA VAL A 5 -11.88 5.16 21.98
C VAL A 5 -10.50 5.46 22.58
N GLU A 6 -10.33 5.17 23.86
CA GLU A 6 -9.08 5.36 24.60
C GLU A 6 -8.56 3.98 25.01
N PHE A 7 -7.28 3.73 24.75
CA PHE A 7 -6.60 2.47 25.03
C PHE A 7 -5.09 2.72 25.15
N GLU A 8 -4.40 1.88 25.91
CA GLU A 8 -2.96 1.95 26.11
C GLU A 8 -2.25 1.08 25.07
N ILE A 9 -1.17 1.60 24.48
CA ILE A 9 -0.33 0.90 23.50
C ILE A 9 1.13 1.16 23.86
N ASP A 10 1.98 0.17 23.61
CA ASP A 10 3.43 0.33 23.60
C ASP A 10 3.86 1.36 22.55
N THR A 11 4.53 2.42 22.99
CA THR A 11 5.02 3.50 22.11
C THR A 11 6.11 3.03 21.16
N ASP A 12 6.94 2.08 21.58
CA ASP A 12 8.05 1.59 20.74
C ASP A 12 7.49 0.82 19.53
N LEU A 13 6.41 0.07 19.73
CA LEU A 13 5.71 -0.64 18.65
C LEU A 13 5.05 0.34 17.67
N VAL A 14 4.43 1.41 18.19
CA VAL A 14 3.82 2.45 17.36
C VAL A 14 4.88 3.15 16.51
N ASP A 15 6.01 3.51 17.11
CA ASP A 15 7.10 4.18 16.42
C ASP A 15 7.72 3.29 15.34
N GLU A 16 7.86 1.99 15.59
CA GLU A 16 8.32 1.04 14.59
C GLU A 16 7.36 0.95 13.40
N VAL A 17 6.05 0.88 13.65
CA VAL A 17 5.03 0.85 12.57
C VAL A 17 5.03 2.15 11.78
N ILE A 18 5.06 3.30 12.46
CA ILE A 18 5.15 4.61 11.81
C ILE A 18 6.38 4.68 10.92
N ARG A 19 7.54 4.24 11.42
CA ARG A 19 8.80 4.23 10.66
C ARG A 19 8.76 3.27 9.48
N ARG A 20 8.22 2.06 9.67
CA ARG A 20 8.21 0.99 8.66
C ARG A 20 7.23 1.28 7.51
N PHE A 21 6.10 1.89 7.83
CA PHE A 21 5.04 2.19 6.86
C PHE A 21 4.96 3.68 6.50
N HIS A 22 5.92 4.49 6.96
CA HIS A 22 6.02 5.93 6.69
C HIS A 22 4.75 6.72 7.01
N LEU A 23 4.13 6.43 8.15
CA LEU A 23 2.86 7.03 8.55
C LEU A 23 3.05 8.39 9.22
N ALA A 24 2.00 9.21 9.23
CA ALA A 24 2.08 10.55 9.81
C ALA A 24 1.82 10.57 11.33
N ASP A 25 0.94 9.69 11.82
CA ASP A 25 0.54 9.68 13.23
C ASP A 25 0.18 8.28 13.77
N THR A 26 0.08 8.19 15.10
CA THR A 26 -0.33 6.96 15.81
C THR A 26 -1.74 6.51 15.41
N ARG A 27 -2.62 7.45 15.09
CA ARG A 27 -4.01 7.13 14.73
C ARG A 27 -4.06 6.38 13.40
N GLU A 28 -3.23 6.78 12.45
CA GLU A 28 -3.06 6.16 11.14
C GLU A 28 -2.40 4.78 11.29
N ALA A 29 -1.38 4.67 12.15
CA ALA A 29 -0.78 3.38 12.48
C ALA A 29 -1.80 2.38 13.05
N VAL A 30 -2.61 2.80 14.01
CA VAL A 30 -3.69 1.97 14.57
C VAL A 30 -4.72 1.62 13.50
N HIS A 31 -5.13 2.59 12.69
CA HIS A 31 -6.13 2.37 11.65
C HIS A 31 -5.65 1.34 10.61
N LEU A 32 -4.38 1.45 10.19
CA LEU A 32 -3.75 0.52 9.27
C LEU A 32 -3.66 -0.89 9.88
N ALA A 33 -3.24 -1.00 11.15
CA ALA A 33 -3.15 -2.29 11.84
C ALA A 33 -4.51 -2.98 11.95
N LEU A 34 -5.56 -2.24 12.34
CA LEU A 34 -6.92 -2.78 12.41
C LEU A 34 -7.43 -3.20 11.03
N LYS A 35 -7.15 -2.41 9.99
CA LYS A 35 -7.52 -2.76 8.62
C LYS A 35 -6.83 -4.03 8.15
N ALA A 36 -5.52 -4.15 8.38
CA ALA A 36 -4.76 -5.35 8.02
C ALA A 36 -5.28 -6.62 8.71
N LEU A 37 -5.72 -6.51 9.98
CA LEU A 37 -6.35 -7.62 10.69
C LEU A 37 -7.69 -8.03 10.07
N LEU A 38 -8.48 -7.06 9.59
CA LEU A 38 -9.75 -7.35 8.90
C LEU A 38 -9.50 -7.96 7.52
N ASP A 39 -8.58 -7.40 6.74
CA ASP A 39 -8.23 -7.89 5.41
C ASP A 39 -7.67 -9.34 5.49
N GLN A 40 -6.89 -9.67 6.53
CA GLN A 40 -6.41 -11.04 6.78
C GLN A 40 -7.53 -12.02 7.17
N THR A 41 -8.63 -11.53 7.75
CA THR A 41 -9.79 -12.37 8.08
C THR A 41 -10.73 -12.59 6.91
N GLU A 42 -10.63 -11.78 5.85
CA GLU A 42 -11.54 -11.81 4.70
C GLU A 42 -11.04 -12.64 3.51
N ASP A 43 -9.75 -13.02 3.38
CA ASP A 43 -9.33 -13.89 2.26
C ASP A 43 -7.99 -14.64 2.43
N PRO A 44 -7.92 -15.96 2.16
CA PRO A 44 -6.68 -16.67 1.85
C PRO A 44 -6.27 -16.66 0.34
N GLN A 45 -6.87 -15.85 -0.55
CA GLN A 45 -6.65 -15.97 -2.00
C GLN A 45 -6.29 -14.68 -2.80
N HIS A 46 -6.12 -13.50 -2.21
CA HIS A 46 -5.70 -12.30 -2.97
C HIS A 46 -4.16 -12.14 -3.06
N LEU A 47 -3.51 -13.13 -3.67
CA LEU A 47 -2.20 -12.98 -4.31
C LEU A 47 -2.27 -13.64 -5.69
N SER A 48 -3.21 -13.21 -6.52
CA SER A 48 -2.98 -13.22 -7.95
C SER A 48 -2.34 -11.89 -8.27
N ASP A 49 -1.05 -11.95 -8.56
CA ASP A 49 -0.26 -10.92 -9.22
C ASP A 49 -0.93 -10.53 -10.54
N GLU A 50 -1.98 -9.71 -10.48
CA GLU A 50 -2.23 -8.76 -11.55
C GLU A 50 -1.22 -7.64 -11.33
N GLU A 51 -0.02 -7.84 -11.86
CA GLU A 51 0.91 -6.77 -12.19
C GLU A 51 0.12 -5.73 -12.98
N GLU A 52 -0.45 -4.74 -12.29
CA GLU A 52 -0.92 -3.51 -12.93
C GLU A 52 0.28 -2.98 -13.69
N TYR A 53 0.22 -3.11 -15.02
CA TYR A 53 1.24 -2.60 -15.92
C TYR A 53 1.27 -1.07 -15.75
N ASP A 54 2.16 -0.58 -14.89
CA ASP A 54 2.32 0.84 -14.62
C ASP A 54 3.12 1.48 -15.77
N GLU A 55 2.39 2.03 -16.73
CA GLU A 55 2.91 2.72 -17.91
C GLU A 55 3.80 3.95 -17.55
N PHE A 56 3.89 4.34 -16.27
CA PHE A 56 4.77 5.40 -15.79
C PHE A 56 6.13 4.90 -15.27
N SER A 57 6.30 3.60 -15.07
CA SER A 57 7.57 2.99 -14.64
C SER A 57 8.49 2.62 -15.82
N ASP A 58 7.92 2.42 -17.01
CA ASP A 58 8.69 2.17 -18.24
C ASP A 58 9.22 3.49 -18.83
N LEU A 59 10.51 3.77 -18.58
CA LEU A 59 11.23 4.92 -19.18
C LEU A 59 11.21 4.92 -20.73
N ASN A 60 10.92 3.76 -21.33
CA ASN A 60 10.78 3.58 -22.77
C ASN A 60 9.39 3.98 -23.30
N ALA A 61 8.40 4.29 -22.46
CA ALA A 61 7.07 4.75 -22.87
C ALA A 61 7.11 6.06 -23.67
N TRP A 62 8.18 6.85 -23.53
CA TRP A 62 8.41 8.10 -24.24
C TRP A 62 9.18 7.94 -25.55
N VAL A 63 9.66 6.72 -25.88
CA VAL A 63 10.35 6.48 -27.14
C VAL A 63 9.30 6.46 -28.25
N PRO A 64 9.26 7.45 -29.15
CA PRO A 64 8.36 7.42 -30.28
C PRO A 64 8.72 6.18 -31.09
N ARG A 65 7.77 5.29 -31.37
CA ARG A 65 7.95 4.13 -32.25
C ARG A 65 8.23 4.65 -33.66
N THR A 66 9.48 5.00 -33.93
CA THR A 66 9.97 5.41 -35.24
C THR A 66 10.21 4.17 -36.07
N GLY A 67 9.54 4.09 -37.21
CA GLY A 67 9.91 3.20 -38.31
C GLY A 67 8.82 2.21 -38.69
N GLY A 68 7.99 2.61 -39.64
CA GLY A 68 7.43 1.66 -40.58
C GLY A 68 8.47 1.18 -41.59
N ASP A 69 8.03 0.19 -42.35
CA ASP A 69 8.51 -0.30 -43.65
C ASP A 69 9.40 -1.55 -43.68
N ALA A 70 8.82 -2.60 -44.29
CA ALA A 70 9.38 -3.47 -45.33
C ALA A 70 9.00 -4.96 -45.18
N ARG A 71 7.78 -5.34 -45.59
CA ARG A 71 7.49 -6.32 -46.66
C ARG A 71 6.02 -6.77 -46.67
#